data_AF-A0A4Y2D3I8-F1
#
_entry.id   AF-A0A4Y2D3I8-F1
#
_cell.length_a   1.000
_cell.length_b   1.000
_cell.length_c   1.000
_cell.angle_alpha   90.00
_cell.angle_beta   90.00
_cell.angle_gamma   90.00
#
_symmetry.space_group_name_H-M   'P 1'
#
loop_
_entity.id
_entity.type
_entity.pdbx_description
1 polymer ?
#
loop_
_entity_poly.entity_id
_entity_poly.type
_entity_poly.pdbx_seq_one_letter_code
_entity_poly.pdbx_strand_id
1 'polypeptide(L)'
;MLLAIYKAHAYEHNLNNHKYTAFLKSSTKVKYDLSSLPPTKGATEQHSFRVYLQIQQWLNPDQWGWAQGDDGSVFPVTTNDPVALDTIRNSIFCRCTTGCGGRCGCRKAVM
;
A
#
# COMPACT_ATOMS: atom_id res chain seq x y z
N MET A 1 4.30 12.38 -17.77
CA MET A 1 4.09 11.70 -16.47
C MET A 1 5.40 11.33 -15.78
N LEU A 2 6.28 10.55 -16.41
CA LEU A 2 7.56 10.12 -15.80
C LEU A 2 8.47 11.28 -15.35
N LEU A 3 8.58 12.34 -16.15
CA LEU A 3 9.37 13.53 -15.81
C LEU A 3 8.90 14.23 -14.53
N ALA A 4 7.59 14.25 -14.28
CA ALA A 4 7.02 14.86 -13.07
C ALA A 4 7.35 14.05 -11.81
N ILE A 5 7.44 12.71 -11.91
CA ILE A 5 7.87 11.82 -10.81
C ILE A 5 9.30 12.20 -10.36
N TYR A 6 10.14 12.62 -11.30
CA TYR A 6 11.51 13.07 -11.04
C TYR A 6 11.65 14.58 -10.87
N LYS A 7 10.55 15.29 -10.55
CA LYS A 7 10.53 16.74 -10.26
C LYS A 7 11.12 17.60 -11.39
N ALA A 8 10.96 17.18 -12.63
CA ALA A 8 11.35 17.99 -13.78
C ALA A 8 10.46 19.24 -13.92
N HIS A 9 11.00 20.29 -14.53
CA HIS A 9 10.23 21.49 -14.86
C HIS A 9 9.17 21.20 -15.93
N ALA A 10 8.09 21.99 -15.95
CA ALA A 10 6.96 21.75 -16.84
C ALA A 10 7.28 21.87 -18.34
N TYR A 11 8.30 22.65 -18.69
CA TYR A 11 8.78 22.81 -20.08
C TYR A 11 9.80 21.74 -20.49
N GLU A 12 10.25 20.90 -19.56
CA GLU A 12 11.19 19.82 -19.86
C GLU A 12 10.42 18.62 -20.41
N HIS A 13 10.82 18.14 -21.57
CA HIS A 13 10.15 17.04 -22.28
C HIS A 13 11.07 15.83 -22.50
N ASN A 14 12.34 15.92 -22.07
CA ASN A 14 13.32 14.87 -22.29
C ASN A 14 13.98 14.43 -20.97
N LEU A 15 13.77 13.17 -20.59
CA LEU A 15 14.34 12.61 -19.36
C LEU A 15 15.87 12.59 -19.35
N ASN A 16 16.50 12.42 -20.51
CA ASN A 16 17.96 12.44 -20.61
C ASN A 16 18.49 13.88 -20.45
N ASN A 17 17.79 14.88 -20.98
CA ASN A 17 18.14 16.28 -20.76
C ASN A 17 17.99 16.66 -19.28
N HIS A 18 16.87 16.28 -18.64
CA HIS A 18 16.66 16.44 -17.20
C HIS A 18 17.75 15.74 -16.36
N LYS A 19 18.15 14.53 -16.76
CA LYS A 19 19.23 13.78 -16.10
C LYS A 19 20.58 14.49 -16.23
N TYR A 20 20.87 15.01 -17.42
CA TYR A 20 22.13 15.71 -17.68
C TYR A 20 22.21 17.03 -16.92
N THR A 21 21.13 17.82 -16.87
CA THR A 21 21.08 19.05 -16.06
C THR A 21 21.21 18.75 -14.57
N ALA A 22 20.58 17.68 -14.08
CA ALA A 22 20.75 17.21 -12.70
C ALA A 22 22.21 16.77 -12.42
N PHE A 23 22.88 16.12 -13.38
CA PHE A 23 24.29 15.75 -13.28
C PHE A 23 25.20 16.98 -13.14
N LEU A 24 25.07 17.95 -14.05
CA LEU A 24 25.84 19.19 -14.00
C LEU A 24 25.62 19.97 -12.71
N LYS A 25 24.39 20.01 -12.20
CA LYS A 25 24.06 20.66 -10.92
C LYS A 25 24.67 19.94 -9.73
N SER A 26 24.81 18.63 -9.80
CA SER A 26 25.37 17.84 -8.71
C SER A 26 26.90 17.82 -8.76
N SER A 27 27.53 17.95 -9.93
CA SER A 27 29.00 18.00 -10.06
C SER A 27 29.63 19.26 -9.47
N THR A 28 28.85 20.32 -9.21
CA THR A 28 29.33 21.53 -8.52
C THR A 28 29.34 21.39 -6.99
N LYS A 29 28.82 20.29 -6.44
CA LYS A 29 28.78 20.05 -5.00
C LYS A 29 30.05 19.36 -4.52
N VAL A 30 30.54 19.77 -3.34
CA VAL A 30 31.72 19.16 -2.67
C VAL A 30 31.51 17.67 -2.35
N LYS A 31 30.28 17.28 -2.03
CA LYS A 31 29.87 15.88 -1.94
C LYS A 31 28.84 15.60 -3.02
N TYR A 32 29.19 14.67 -3.89
CA TYR A 32 28.38 14.25 -5.01
C TYR A 32 27.64 12.95 -4.68
N ASP A 33 26.32 12.96 -4.82
CA ASP A 33 25.48 11.76 -4.69
C ASP A 33 24.89 11.40 -6.06
N LEU A 34 25.44 10.33 -6.65
CA LEU A 34 24.98 9.73 -7.90
C LEU A 34 23.52 9.27 -7.83
N SER A 35 23.06 8.89 -6.64
CA SER A 35 21.73 8.33 -6.39
C SER A 35 20.61 9.36 -6.58
N SER A 36 20.97 10.64 -6.48
CA SER A 36 20.04 11.76 -6.69
C SER A 36 19.68 12.00 -8.15
N LEU A 37 20.38 11.34 -9.09
CA LEU A 37 20.09 11.49 -10.51
C LEU A 37 18.85 10.70 -10.91
N PRO A 38 18.01 11.26 -11.81
CA PRO A 38 16.92 10.49 -12.38
C PRO A 38 17.45 9.30 -13.20
N PRO A 39 16.65 8.23 -13.32
CA PRO A 39 17.00 7.08 -14.13
C PRO A 39 17.11 7.45 -15.61
N THR A 40 17.78 6.59 -16.38
CA THR A 40 17.82 6.74 -17.85
C THR A 40 16.45 6.42 -18.45
N LYS A 41 16.17 6.93 -19.65
CA LYS A 41 14.94 6.61 -20.39
C LYS A 41 14.67 5.11 -20.45
N GLY A 42 15.65 4.31 -20.83
CA GLY A 42 15.51 2.84 -20.91
C GLY A 42 15.25 2.19 -19.54
N ALA A 43 15.89 2.68 -18.47
CA ALA A 43 15.62 2.17 -17.13
C ALA A 43 14.17 2.45 -16.69
N THR A 44 13.62 3.61 -17.07
CA THR A 44 12.23 3.99 -16.80
C THR A 44 11.22 3.20 -17.63
N GLU A 45 11.53 2.91 -18.90
CA GLU A 45 10.71 2.05 -19.76
C GLU A 45 10.62 0.63 -19.19
N GLN A 46 11.76 0.07 -18.80
CA GLN A 46 11.82 -1.24 -18.16
C GLN A 46 11.09 -1.28 -16.81
N HIS A 47 11.16 -0.20 -16.02
CA HIS A 47 10.36 -0.08 -14.80
C HIS A 47 8.85 -0.07 -15.10
N SER A 48 8.44 0.61 -16.18
CA SER A 48 7.04 0.65 -16.61
C SER A 48 6.53 -0.74 -17.03
N PHE A 49 7.34 -1.56 -17.71
CA PHE A 49 6.97 -2.95 -18.03
C PHE A 49 6.87 -3.83 -16.79
N ARG A 50 7.77 -3.67 -15.81
CA ARG A 50 7.70 -4.42 -14.55
C ARG A 50 6.45 -4.07 -13.74
N VAL A 51 6.10 -2.78 -13.65
CA VAL A 51 4.85 -2.33 -13.00
C VAL A 51 3.63 -2.84 -13.75
N TYR A 52 3.66 -2.79 -15.08
CA TYR A 52 2.59 -3.31 -15.92
C TYR A 52 2.37 -4.81 -15.69
N LEU A 53 3.43 -5.62 -15.69
CA LEU A 53 3.36 -7.04 -15.38
C LEU A 53 2.92 -7.30 -13.94
N GLN A 54 3.39 -6.52 -12.97
CA GLN A 54 3.03 -6.69 -11.57
C GLN A 54 1.54 -6.43 -11.31
N ILE A 55 0.95 -5.49 -12.05
CA ILE A 55 -0.49 -5.27 -12.08
C ILE A 55 -1.22 -6.45 -12.75
N GLN A 56 -0.64 -7.06 -13.80
CA GLN A 56 -1.18 -8.30 -14.38
C GLN A 56 -1.05 -9.50 -13.42
N GLN A 57 -0.09 -9.44 -12.51
CA GLN A 57 0.29 -10.49 -11.56
C GLN A 57 -0.20 -10.28 -10.12
N TRP A 58 -1.20 -9.45 -9.89
CA TRP A 58 -2.04 -9.62 -8.72
C TRP A 58 -3.24 -10.51 -9.08
N LEU A 59 -3.08 -11.58 -9.89
CA LEU A 59 -2.62 -12.92 -9.46
C LEU A 59 -2.46 -13.06 -7.94
N ASN A 60 -3.38 -13.77 -7.30
CA ASN A 60 -3.55 -13.93 -5.85
C ASN A 60 -3.87 -12.61 -5.11
N PRO A 61 -5.01 -11.99 -5.47
CA PRO A 61 -5.69 -10.91 -4.73
C PRO A 61 -5.43 -10.82 -3.23
N ASP A 62 -5.63 -11.95 -2.57
CA ASP A 62 -6.00 -12.16 -1.19
C ASP A 62 -5.01 -11.60 -0.16
N GLN A 63 -3.80 -11.28 -0.62
CA GLN A 63 -2.68 -10.87 0.20
C GLN A 63 -2.27 -9.41 0.02
N TRP A 64 -2.73 -8.73 -1.05
CA TRP A 64 -2.35 -7.34 -1.34
C TRP A 64 -3.39 -6.33 -0.87
N GLY A 65 -4.10 -6.70 0.19
CA GLY A 65 -5.34 -6.04 0.54
C GLY A 65 -6.37 -6.23 -0.56
N TRP A 66 -6.37 -7.38 -1.24
CA TRP A 66 -7.49 -7.88 -2.03
C TRP A 66 -7.89 -9.28 -1.53
N ALA A 67 -8.87 -9.98 -2.12
CA ALA A 67 -9.51 -11.23 -1.72
C ALA A 67 -10.00 -11.95 -2.98
N GLN A 68 -9.83 -13.27 -3.05
CA GLN A 68 -10.21 -14.03 -4.25
C GLN A 68 -11.66 -14.53 -4.15
N GLY A 69 -12.49 -14.27 -5.16
CA GLY A 69 -13.79 -14.91 -5.33
C GLY A 69 -13.66 -16.32 -5.94
N ASP A 70 -14.65 -17.18 -5.73
CA ASP A 70 -14.66 -18.56 -6.22
C ASP A 70 -14.58 -18.67 -7.76
N ASP A 71 -14.95 -17.60 -8.46
CA ASP A 71 -14.87 -17.44 -9.91
C ASP A 71 -13.51 -16.96 -10.42
N GLY A 72 -12.54 -16.72 -9.53
CA GLY A 72 -11.19 -16.25 -9.82
C GLY A 72 -11.00 -14.72 -9.79
N SER A 73 -12.04 -13.95 -9.46
CA SER A 73 -11.97 -12.48 -9.33
C SER A 73 -11.26 -12.00 -8.06
N VAL A 74 -10.79 -10.74 -8.05
CA VAL A 74 -9.86 -10.12 -7.07
C VAL A 74 -10.52 -8.87 -6.45
N PHE A 75 -10.81 -8.81 -5.14
CA PHE A 75 -11.52 -7.67 -4.45
C PHE A 75 -10.78 -7.07 -3.27
N PRO A 76 -10.74 -5.74 -3.06
CA PRO A 76 -9.90 -5.13 -2.04
C PRO A 76 -10.41 -5.40 -0.61
N VAL A 77 -9.52 -5.82 0.29
CA VAL A 77 -9.74 -5.98 1.73
C VAL A 77 -9.61 -4.60 2.39
N THR A 78 -10.73 -4.13 2.96
CA THR A 78 -10.86 -2.76 3.49
C THR A 78 -10.28 -2.59 4.89
N THR A 79 -10.42 -3.61 5.74
CA THR A 79 -9.80 -3.66 7.07
C THR A 79 -9.65 -5.10 7.55
N ASN A 80 -8.56 -5.36 8.26
CA ASN A 80 -8.34 -6.61 8.99
C ASN A 80 -8.61 -6.46 10.50
N ASP A 81 -8.92 -5.23 10.94
CA ASP A 81 -9.17 -4.96 12.34
C ASP A 81 -10.56 -5.48 12.74
N PRO A 82 -10.72 -5.97 13.99
CA PRO A 82 -12.02 -6.36 14.49
C PRO A 82 -12.95 -5.14 14.56
N VAL A 83 -14.25 -5.38 14.36
CA VAL A 83 -15.30 -4.34 14.37
C VAL A 83 -15.30 -3.52 15.66
N ALA A 84 -14.78 -4.07 16.77
CA ALA A 84 -14.52 -3.35 18.01
C ALA A 84 -13.37 -4.01 18.81
N LEU A 85 -12.69 -3.24 19.66
CA LEU A 85 -11.69 -3.77 20.61
C LEU A 85 -12.32 -4.80 21.56
N ASP A 86 -11.59 -5.87 21.85
CA ASP A 86 -12.02 -6.95 22.75
C ASP A 86 -12.43 -6.44 24.15
N THR A 87 -11.89 -5.31 24.60
CA THR A 87 -12.27 -4.63 25.85
C THR A 87 -13.73 -4.16 25.86
N ILE A 88 -14.29 -3.76 24.72
CA ILE A 88 -15.71 -3.40 24.61
C ILE A 88 -16.56 -4.68 24.49
N ARG A 89 -16.07 -5.70 23.79
CA ARG A 89 -16.75 -7.01 23.68
C ARG A 89 -16.88 -7.74 25.02
N ASN A 90 -15.87 -7.65 25.89
CA ASN A 90 -15.84 -8.27 27.22
C ASN A 90 -16.48 -7.42 28.34
N SER A 91 -16.89 -6.19 28.04
CA SER A 91 -17.58 -5.30 29.00
C SER A 91 -19.10 -5.42 28.95
N ILE A 92 -19.63 -6.51 28.38
CA ILE A 92 -21.05 -6.89 28.54
C ILE A 92 -21.25 -7.32 30.01
N PHE A 93 -21.48 -6.34 30.89
CA PHE A 93 -21.74 -6.58 32.30
C PHE A 93 -23.07 -7.34 32.48
N CYS A 94 -23.03 -8.58 33.00
CA CYS A 94 -24.24 -9.27 33.45
C CYS A 94 -24.79 -8.54 34.67
N ARG A 95 -26.07 -8.17 34.64
CA ARG A 95 -26.76 -7.59 35.82
C ARG A 95 -27.28 -8.68 36.78
N CYS A 96 -26.62 -9.82 36.80
CA CYS A 96 -27.11 -11.04 37.40
C CYS A 96 -26.64 -11.07 38.85
N THR A 97 -27.56 -10.89 39.79
CA THR A 97 -27.20 -10.65 41.21
C THR A 97 -26.87 -11.91 41.99
N THR A 98 -27.29 -13.09 41.53
CA THR A 98 -27.12 -14.38 42.21
C THR A 98 -26.22 -15.38 41.46
N GLY A 99 -25.52 -14.93 40.41
CA GLY A 99 -24.65 -15.76 39.57
C GLY A 99 -25.30 -16.20 38.24
N CYS A 100 -24.46 -16.52 37.24
CA CYS A 100 -24.90 -16.79 35.86
C CYS A 100 -25.09 -18.29 35.59
N GLY A 101 -26.33 -18.77 35.66
CA GLY A 101 -26.72 -20.14 35.28
C GLY A 101 -26.84 -20.37 33.77
N GLY A 102 -27.18 -21.60 33.36
CA GLY A 102 -27.18 -22.05 31.95
C GLY A 102 -28.15 -21.33 31.00
N ARG A 103 -29.11 -20.56 31.53
CA ARG A 103 -30.07 -19.76 30.72
C ARG A 103 -29.68 -18.29 30.60
N CYS A 104 -28.53 -17.88 31.15
CA CYS A 104 -28.10 -16.48 31.13
C CYS A 104 -27.75 -16.02 29.70
N GLY A 105 -28.40 -14.96 29.22
CA GLY A 105 -28.15 -14.38 27.89
C GLY A 105 -26.74 -13.80 27.71
N CYS A 106 -26.13 -13.27 28.78
CA CYS A 106 -24.75 -12.77 28.72
C CYS A 106 -23.76 -13.89 28.34
N ARG A 107 -24.05 -15.16 28.67
CA ARG A 107 -23.22 -16.28 28.22
C ARG A 107 -23.30 -16.52 26.71
N LYS A 108 -24.42 -16.16 26.06
CA LYS A 108 -24.58 -16.30 24.61
C LYS A 108 -23.91 -15.18 23.81
N ALA A 109 -23.63 -14.04 24.46
CA ALA A 109 -23.06 -12.86 23.81
C ALA A 109 -21.52 -12.87 23.71
N VAL A 110 -20.85 -13.88 24.27
CA VAL A 110 -19.38 -14.04 24.25
C VAL A 110 -18.90 -14.94 23.08
N MET A 111 -19.80 -15.42 22.22
CA MET A 111 -19.43 -16.11 20.97
C MET A 111 -19.53 -15.20 19.76
#